data_AF-A0A1H0JRJ8-F1
#
_entry.id   AF-A0A1H0JRJ8-F1
#
_cell.length_a   1.000
_cell.length_b   1.000
_cell.length_c   1.000
_cell.angle_alpha   90.00
_cell.angle_beta   90.00
_cell.angle_gamma   90.00
#
_symmetry.space_group_name_H-M   'P 1'
#
loop_
_entity.id
_entity.type
_entity.pdbx_description
1 polymer ?
#
loop_
_entity_poly.entity_id
_entity_poly.type
_entity_poly.pdbx_seq_one_letter_code
_entity_poly.pdbx_strand_id
1 'polypeptide(L)'
;MNRDLPKWLQVVCIAVVVSLALLVFLNRHRMDVYGTYIRETSPAVTVRLAELSQDMDEAAVLKHFDGVPLRCVAQAPGADTLGERVCYAQIDKADGGAALMLATFFNQGKLVRAMVQVPWWVHGAWLQRFNTQLGQPQRLGGMLRWKMPNGQVEFDRSRSWNPLQWNVILWTAQNSK
;
A
#
# COMPACT_ATOMS: atom_id res chain seq x y z
N MET A 1 25.38 41.32 -4.93
CA MET A 1 25.14 41.76 -3.54
C MET A 1 24.73 40.53 -2.74
N ASN A 2 25.70 39.75 -2.25
CA ASN A 2 25.43 38.60 -1.38
C ASN A 2 25.20 39.15 0.03
N ARG A 3 23.93 39.28 0.44
CA ARG A 3 23.62 39.47 1.86
C ARG A 3 23.85 38.13 2.54
N ASP A 4 24.86 38.07 3.39
CA ASP A 4 25.11 36.88 4.21
C ASP A 4 23.84 36.53 4.99
N LEU A 5 23.42 35.27 4.87
CA LEU A 5 22.29 34.74 5.61
C LEU A 5 22.56 34.91 7.12
N PRO A 6 21.57 35.35 7.91
CA PRO A 6 21.72 35.43 9.36
C PRO A 6 22.19 34.09 9.94
N LYS A 7 23.12 34.10 10.90
CA LYS A 7 23.72 32.87 11.47
C LYS A 7 22.69 31.86 11.97
N TRP A 8 21.58 32.33 12.55
CA TRP A 8 20.50 31.44 13.00
C TRP A 8 19.81 30.72 11.84
N LEU A 9 19.67 31.39 10.70
CA LEU A 9 19.08 30.83 9.48
C LEU A 9 20.02 29.80 8.87
N GLN A 10 21.33 30.04 8.91
CA GLN A 10 22.34 29.06 8.51
C GLN A 10 22.27 27.79 9.40
N VAL A 11 22.17 27.95 10.72
CA VAL A 11 22.04 26.82 11.65
C VAL A 11 20.75 26.03 11.40
N VAL A 12 19.62 26.71 11.18
CA VAL A 12 18.34 26.05 10.84
C VAL A 12 18.45 25.29 9.52
N CYS A 13 19.03 25.90 8.48
CA CYS A 13 19.23 25.22 7.20
C CYS A 13 20.12 23.98 7.34
N ILE A 14 21.22 24.07 8.09
CA ILE A 14 22.09 22.92 8.35
C ILE A 14 21.32 21.83 9.10
N ALA A 15 20.57 22.19 10.15
CA ALA A 15 19.79 21.23 10.91
C ALA A 15 18.75 20.51 10.03
N VAL A 16 18.03 21.25 9.18
CA VAL A 16 17.07 20.67 8.21
C VAL A 16 17.76 19.72 7.24
N VAL A 17 18.89 20.12 6.65
CA VAL A 17 19.65 19.28 5.71
C VAL A 17 20.15 18.01 6.39
N VAL A 18 20.69 18.12 7.61
CA VAL A 18 21.16 16.97 8.40
C VAL A 18 19.98 16.05 8.73
N SER A 19 18.84 16.58 9.16
CA SER A 19 17.64 15.77 9.44
C SER A 19 17.12 15.04 8.20
N LEU A 20 17.09 15.71 7.04
CA LEU A 20 16.70 15.09 5.76
C LEU A 20 17.70 14.00 5.36
N ALA A 21 19.01 14.26 5.47
CA ALA A 21 20.04 13.27 5.17
C ALA A 21 19.94 12.06 6.11
N LEU A 22 19.68 12.28 7.40
CA LEU A 22 19.49 11.20 8.38
C LEU A 22 18.25 10.36 8.04
N LEU A 23 17.14 11.01 7.67
CA LEU A 23 15.93 10.32 7.21
C LEU A 23 16.19 9.46 5.97
N VAL A 24 16.88 10.00 4.97
CA VAL A 24 17.26 9.25 3.75
C VAL A 24 18.19 8.08 4.12
N PHE A 25 19.18 8.31 4.98
CA PHE A 25 20.13 7.27 5.38
C PHE A 25 19.45 6.13 6.16
N LEU A 26 18.59 6.45 7.13
CA LEU A 26 17.82 5.46 7.89
C LEU A 26 16.88 4.64 6.98
N ASN A 27 16.39 5.23 5.89
CA ASN A 27 15.53 4.58 4.92
C ASN A 27 16.28 4.12 3.66
N ARG A 28 17.63 4.07 3.66
CA ARG A 28 18.45 3.74 2.47
C ARG A 28 18.07 2.40 1.83
N HIS A 29 17.65 1.45 2.65
CA HIS A 29 17.23 0.10 2.25
C HIS A 29 15.88 0.07 1.53
N ARG A 30 15.16 1.20 1.48
CA ARG A 30 13.91 1.38 0.74
C ARG A 30 14.06 2.36 -0.42
N MET A 31 15.21 3.00 -0.56
CA MET A 31 15.47 4.02 -1.57
C MET A 31 15.57 3.43 -2.98
N ASP A 32 15.92 2.15 -3.10
CA ASP A 32 15.79 1.37 -4.33
C ASP A 32 14.33 1.33 -4.79
N VAL A 33 13.39 1.03 -3.89
CA VAL A 33 11.95 1.00 -4.16
C VAL A 33 11.41 2.38 -4.56
N TYR A 34 11.87 3.45 -3.91
CA TYR A 34 11.54 4.82 -4.31
C TYR A 34 12.26 5.27 -5.59
N GLY A 35 13.45 4.75 -5.87
CA GLY A 35 14.22 5.06 -7.08
C GLY A 35 13.52 4.57 -8.33
N THR A 36 12.90 3.39 -8.27
CA THR A 36 12.04 2.85 -9.33
C THR A 36 10.81 3.73 -9.52
N TYR A 37 10.16 4.15 -8.43
CA TYR A 37 8.99 5.07 -8.47
C TYR A 37 9.29 6.42 -9.13
N ILE A 38 10.48 6.98 -8.92
CA ILE A 38 10.84 8.30 -9.49
C ILE A 38 11.22 8.19 -10.98
N ARG A 39 11.69 7.01 -11.42
CA ARG A 39 12.23 6.81 -12.79
C ARG A 39 11.25 6.13 -13.74
N GLU A 40 10.33 5.32 -13.22
CA GLU A 40 9.36 4.53 -14.00
C GLU A 40 7.94 4.99 -13.64
N THR A 41 7.22 5.55 -14.61
CA THR A 41 5.78 5.84 -14.45
C THR A 41 5.01 4.52 -14.38
N SER A 42 4.39 4.25 -13.24
CA SER A 42 3.57 3.05 -13.02
C SER A 42 2.08 3.39 -13.16
N PRO A 43 1.21 2.42 -13.50
CA PRO A 43 -0.20 2.73 -13.73
C PRO A 43 -0.92 3.17 -12.45
N ALA A 44 -1.96 3.98 -12.63
CA ALA A 44 -2.96 4.22 -11.60
C ALA A 44 -4.02 3.11 -11.66
N VAL A 45 -4.41 2.57 -10.51
CA VAL A 45 -5.42 1.50 -10.42
C VAL A 45 -6.66 1.98 -9.66
N THR A 46 -7.82 1.46 -10.03
CA THR A 46 -9.02 1.53 -9.18
C THR A 46 -9.21 0.14 -8.58
N VAL A 47 -9.14 0.04 -7.26
CA VAL A 47 -9.05 -1.27 -6.59
C VAL A 47 -10.38 -2.03 -6.66
N ARG A 48 -11.50 -1.29 -6.59
CA ARG A 48 -12.86 -1.83 -6.65
C ARG A 48 -13.06 -2.98 -5.66
N LEU A 49 -12.75 -2.72 -4.39
CA LEU A 49 -12.76 -3.72 -3.31
C LEU A 49 -14.08 -4.51 -3.17
N ALA A 50 -15.21 -3.91 -3.54
CA ALA A 50 -16.52 -4.55 -3.51
C ALA A 50 -16.74 -5.60 -4.61
N GLU A 51 -15.93 -5.57 -5.67
CA GLU A 51 -16.01 -6.51 -6.79
C GLU A 51 -15.09 -7.72 -6.60
N LEU A 52 -14.10 -7.64 -5.70
CA LEU A 52 -13.22 -8.78 -5.40
C LEU A 52 -14.03 -9.97 -4.86
N SER A 53 -13.64 -11.21 -5.16
CA SER A 53 -14.34 -12.38 -4.62
C SER A 53 -13.38 -13.54 -4.46
N GLN A 54 -13.68 -14.42 -3.49
CA GLN A 54 -12.97 -15.68 -3.34
C GLN A 54 -13.04 -16.53 -4.61
N ASP A 55 -14.12 -16.41 -5.38
CA ASP A 55 -14.32 -17.19 -6.59
C ASP A 55 -13.42 -16.78 -7.75
N MET A 56 -12.79 -15.59 -7.67
CA MET A 56 -11.87 -15.10 -8.68
C MET A 56 -10.63 -15.99 -8.74
N ASP A 57 -10.36 -16.51 -9.92
CA ASP A 57 -9.08 -17.13 -10.26
C ASP A 57 -8.09 -16.07 -10.78
N GLU A 58 -6.90 -16.51 -11.15
CA GLU A 58 -5.85 -15.64 -11.67
C GLU A 58 -6.30 -14.86 -12.92
N ALA A 59 -7.02 -15.51 -13.84
CA ALA A 59 -7.50 -14.86 -15.06
C ALA A 59 -8.56 -13.79 -14.76
N ALA A 60 -9.47 -14.05 -13.82
CA ALA A 60 -10.45 -13.09 -13.37
C ALA A 60 -9.79 -11.88 -12.70
N VAL A 61 -8.73 -12.08 -11.90
CA VAL A 61 -7.96 -10.98 -11.29
C VAL A 61 -7.21 -10.16 -12.32
N LEU A 62 -6.56 -10.81 -13.31
CA LEU A 62 -5.90 -10.10 -14.40
C LEU A 62 -6.88 -9.23 -15.19
N LYS A 63 -8.09 -9.73 -15.44
CA LYS A 63 -9.17 -8.96 -16.06
C LYS A 63 -9.69 -7.84 -15.15
N HIS A 64 -9.76 -8.08 -13.84
CA HIS A 64 -10.18 -7.08 -12.85
C HIS A 64 -9.19 -5.91 -12.76
N PHE A 65 -7.91 -6.16 -12.99
CA PHE A 65 -6.88 -5.13 -13.01
C PHE A 65 -6.34 -4.90 -14.42
N ASP A 66 -7.21 -4.95 -15.43
CA ASP A 66 -6.83 -4.70 -16.81
C ASP A 66 -6.10 -3.34 -16.95
N GLY A 67 -5.01 -3.34 -17.71
CA GLY A 67 -4.07 -2.21 -17.82
C GLY A 67 -2.99 -2.13 -16.72
N VAL A 68 -2.99 -3.03 -15.74
CA VAL A 68 -1.88 -3.18 -14.77
C VAL A 68 -1.02 -4.38 -15.16
N PRO A 69 0.31 -4.22 -15.35
CA PRO A 69 1.21 -5.30 -15.76
C PRO A 69 1.54 -6.23 -14.57
N LEU A 70 0.55 -6.96 -14.09
CA LEU A 70 0.70 -7.91 -12.98
C LEU A 70 1.64 -9.05 -13.37
N ARG A 71 2.67 -9.28 -12.55
CA ARG A 71 3.60 -10.41 -12.66
C ARG A 71 3.20 -11.47 -11.65
N CYS A 72 2.83 -12.65 -12.15
CA CYS A 72 2.41 -13.77 -11.33
C CYS A 72 3.57 -14.77 -11.13
N VAL A 73 3.85 -15.10 -9.87
CA VAL A 73 4.90 -16.06 -9.47
C VAL A 73 4.36 -17.03 -8.42
N ALA A 74 4.85 -18.26 -8.46
CA ALA A 74 4.61 -19.22 -7.38
C ALA A 74 5.39 -18.79 -6.13
N GLN A 75 4.76 -18.91 -4.96
CA GLN A 75 5.45 -18.75 -3.68
C GLN A 75 5.91 -20.12 -3.19
N ALA A 76 7.16 -20.22 -2.73
CA ALA A 76 7.67 -21.44 -2.13
C ALA A 76 6.87 -21.75 -0.85
N PRO A 77 6.40 -22.99 -0.63
CA PRO A 77 5.61 -23.33 0.55
C PRO A 77 6.39 -23.04 1.84
N GLY A 78 5.76 -22.34 2.79
CA GLY A 78 6.38 -21.94 4.05
C GLY A 78 5.38 -21.29 5.01
N ALA A 79 5.71 -21.29 6.31
CA ALA A 79 4.84 -20.76 7.36
C ALA A 79 4.53 -19.26 7.22
N ASP A 80 5.39 -18.52 6.54
CA ASP A 80 5.26 -17.06 6.35
C ASP A 80 4.60 -16.67 5.01
N THR A 81 4.04 -17.64 4.28
CA THR A 81 3.39 -17.38 2.99
C THR A 81 1.95 -16.92 3.15
N LEU A 82 1.52 -16.00 2.27
CA LEU A 82 0.14 -15.49 2.26
C LEU A 82 -0.73 -16.24 1.24
N GLY A 83 -0.15 -17.16 0.47
CA GLY A 83 -0.78 -18.01 -0.52
C GLY A 83 0.27 -18.86 -1.26
N GLU A 84 -0.19 -19.69 -2.18
CA GLU A 84 0.66 -20.54 -3.05
C GLU A 84 1.14 -19.78 -4.29
N ARG A 85 0.39 -18.76 -4.71
CA ARG A 85 0.72 -17.88 -5.84
C ARG A 85 0.47 -16.43 -5.46
N VAL A 86 1.29 -15.55 -6.02
CA VAL A 86 1.12 -14.10 -5.90
C VAL A 86 1.23 -13.45 -7.28
N CYS A 87 0.30 -12.54 -7.58
CA CYS A 87 0.40 -11.62 -8.70
C CYS A 87 0.62 -10.22 -8.15
N TYR A 88 1.65 -9.50 -8.62
CA TYR A 88 1.96 -8.18 -8.11
C TYR A 88 2.42 -7.22 -9.21
N ALA A 89 2.23 -5.93 -8.98
CA ALA A 89 2.75 -4.86 -9.82
C ALA A 89 3.09 -3.64 -8.96
N GLN A 90 4.07 -2.87 -9.42
CA GLN A 90 4.24 -1.50 -8.94
C GLN A 90 3.13 -0.62 -9.53
N ILE A 91 2.61 0.30 -8.74
CA ILE A 91 1.55 1.23 -9.13
C ILE A 91 1.83 2.61 -8.54
N ASP A 92 1.43 3.67 -9.24
CA ASP A 92 1.66 5.03 -8.74
C ASP A 92 0.51 5.53 -7.86
N LYS A 93 -0.69 5.06 -8.16
CA LYS A 93 -1.92 5.46 -7.47
C LYS A 93 -2.89 4.29 -7.33
N ALA A 94 -3.65 4.30 -6.24
CA ALA A 94 -4.81 3.45 -6.05
C ALA A 94 -5.99 4.33 -5.62
N ASP A 95 -7.13 4.19 -6.30
CA ASP A 95 -8.35 4.97 -6.07
C ASP A 95 -8.06 6.49 -5.97
N GLY A 96 -7.17 7.00 -6.82
CA GLY A 96 -6.77 8.42 -6.84
C GLY A 96 -5.82 8.89 -5.72
N GLY A 97 -5.47 8.05 -4.74
CA GLY A 97 -4.42 8.32 -3.75
C GLY A 97 -3.08 7.72 -4.16
N ALA A 98 -1.96 8.23 -3.62
CA ALA A 98 -0.66 7.63 -3.87
C ALA A 98 -0.61 6.18 -3.35
N ALA A 99 0.02 5.32 -4.13
CA ALA A 99 0.26 3.92 -3.81
C ALA A 99 1.65 3.54 -4.29
N LEU A 100 2.07 2.33 -3.94
CA LEU A 100 3.38 1.80 -4.33
C LEU A 100 3.24 0.47 -5.05
N MET A 101 2.47 -0.44 -4.46
CA MET A 101 2.36 -1.81 -4.96
C MET A 101 0.94 -2.32 -4.76
N LEU A 102 0.48 -3.06 -5.77
CA LEU A 102 -0.68 -3.94 -5.67
C LEU A 102 -0.16 -5.38 -5.67
N ALA A 103 -0.67 -6.22 -4.77
CA ALA A 103 -0.45 -7.66 -4.84
C ALA A 103 -1.70 -8.45 -4.47
N THR A 104 -1.94 -9.55 -5.17
CA THR A 104 -3.05 -10.48 -4.94
C THR A 104 -2.51 -11.87 -4.69
N PHE A 105 -3.04 -12.55 -3.68
CA PHE A 105 -2.58 -13.85 -3.23
C PHE A 105 -3.66 -14.89 -3.46
N PHE A 106 -3.24 -16.05 -3.95
CA PHE A 106 -4.13 -17.15 -4.27
C PHE A 106 -3.79 -18.37 -3.42
N ASN A 107 -4.82 -19.11 -3.04
CA ASN A 107 -4.70 -20.42 -2.43
C ASN A 107 -5.61 -21.38 -3.20
N GLN A 108 -5.10 -22.54 -3.63
CA GLN A 108 -5.87 -23.50 -4.43
C GLN A 108 -6.49 -22.87 -5.69
N GLY A 109 -5.75 -21.94 -6.32
CA GLY A 109 -6.19 -21.23 -7.54
C GLY A 109 -7.27 -20.16 -7.31
N LYS A 110 -7.64 -19.86 -6.07
CA LYS A 110 -8.68 -18.89 -5.70
C LYS A 110 -8.11 -17.71 -4.94
N LEU A 111 -8.63 -16.51 -5.21
CA LEU A 111 -8.18 -15.28 -4.57
C LEU A 111 -8.52 -15.32 -3.08
N VAL A 112 -7.53 -15.20 -2.22
CA VAL A 112 -7.74 -15.16 -0.76
C VAL A 112 -7.47 -13.78 -0.17
N ARG A 113 -6.53 -13.02 -0.75
CA ARG A 113 -6.13 -11.71 -0.25
C ARG A 113 -5.74 -10.79 -1.40
N ALA A 114 -6.01 -9.50 -1.22
CA ALA A 114 -5.47 -8.44 -2.06
C ALA A 114 -4.92 -7.35 -1.15
N MET A 115 -3.72 -6.87 -1.45
CA MET A 115 -3.07 -5.82 -0.67
C MET A 115 -2.67 -4.66 -1.56
N VAL A 116 -2.84 -3.45 -1.03
CA VAL A 116 -2.30 -2.23 -1.61
C VAL A 116 -1.38 -1.57 -0.60
N GLN A 117 -0.12 -1.39 -0.97
CA GLN A 117 0.83 -0.63 -0.18
C GLN A 117 0.65 0.85 -0.46
N VAL A 118 0.44 1.62 0.60
CA VAL A 118 0.23 3.07 0.54
C VAL A 118 1.21 3.78 1.46
N PRO A 119 1.75 4.93 1.07
CA PRO A 119 2.61 5.70 1.95
C PRO A 119 1.81 6.31 3.10
N TRP A 120 2.45 6.49 4.25
CA TRP A 120 1.80 6.94 5.47
C TRP A 120 1.03 8.27 5.31
N TRP A 121 1.55 9.20 4.51
CA TRP A 121 0.95 10.54 4.38
C TRP A 121 -0.42 10.55 3.69
N VAL A 122 -0.81 9.50 2.93
CA VAL A 122 -2.18 9.39 2.36
C VAL A 122 -3.17 8.68 3.28
N HIS A 123 -2.74 8.24 4.46
CA HIS A 123 -3.52 7.40 5.37
C HIS A 123 -4.89 8.00 5.74
N GLY A 124 -4.92 9.29 6.05
CA GLY A 124 -6.16 9.98 6.43
C GLY A 124 -7.21 9.99 5.32
N ALA A 125 -6.79 10.17 4.06
CA ALA A 125 -7.69 10.18 2.92
C ALA A 125 -8.32 8.80 2.69
N TRP A 126 -7.54 7.73 2.83
CA TRP A 126 -8.03 6.36 2.75
C TRP A 126 -9.01 6.02 3.88
N LEU A 127 -8.69 6.39 5.11
CA LEU A 127 -9.57 6.19 6.26
C LEU A 127 -10.92 6.88 6.07
N GLN A 128 -10.90 8.15 5.64
CA GLN A 128 -12.13 8.90 5.37
C GLN A 128 -12.95 8.24 4.26
N ARG A 129 -12.29 7.78 3.19
CA ARG A 129 -12.95 7.07 2.09
C ARG A 129 -13.64 5.80 2.56
N PHE A 130 -12.94 4.94 3.30
CA PHE A 130 -13.54 3.69 3.82
C PHE A 130 -14.69 3.97 4.76
N ASN A 131 -14.57 4.97 5.65
CA ASN A 131 -15.69 5.37 6.50
C ASN A 131 -16.91 5.84 5.69
N THR A 132 -16.67 6.51 4.56
CA THR A 132 -17.73 7.01 3.69
C THR A 132 -18.39 5.89 2.88
N GLN A 133 -17.60 4.96 2.34
CA GLN A 133 -18.07 3.92 1.43
C GLN A 133 -18.56 2.65 2.14
N LEU A 134 -17.92 2.28 3.24
CA LEU A 134 -18.11 1.01 3.95
C LEU A 134 -18.72 1.22 5.36
N GLY A 135 -18.93 2.46 5.78
CA GLY A 135 -19.46 2.78 7.11
C GLY A 135 -18.40 2.70 8.22
N GLN A 136 -18.84 2.56 9.48
CA GLN A 136 -17.94 2.59 10.62
C GLN A 136 -17.17 1.27 10.80
N PRO A 137 -15.84 1.30 11.02
CA PRO A 137 -15.04 0.10 11.23
C PRO A 137 -15.25 -0.48 12.63
N GLN A 138 -15.07 -1.79 12.72
CA GLN A 138 -14.73 -2.44 13.98
C GLN A 138 -13.27 -2.14 14.34
N ARG A 139 -13.01 -1.76 15.59
CA ARG A 139 -11.65 -1.53 16.10
C ARG A 139 -11.10 -2.82 16.71
N LEU A 140 -9.92 -3.22 16.26
CA LEU A 140 -9.20 -4.42 16.72
C LEU A 140 -7.78 -4.01 17.14
N GLY A 141 -7.68 -3.35 18.30
CA GLY A 141 -6.42 -2.81 18.82
C GLY A 141 -5.83 -1.72 17.91
N GLY A 142 -4.73 -2.05 17.23
CA GLY A 142 -4.07 -1.18 16.25
C GLY A 142 -4.78 -1.14 14.89
N MET A 143 -5.63 -2.12 14.57
CA MET A 143 -6.25 -2.24 13.26
C MET A 143 -7.71 -1.78 13.23
N LEU A 144 -8.14 -1.32 12.06
CA LEU A 144 -9.53 -1.05 11.71
C LEU A 144 -9.99 -2.09 10.70
N ARG A 145 -11.21 -2.60 10.87
CA ARG A 145 -11.79 -3.61 9.99
C ARG A 145 -13.18 -3.20 9.54
N TRP A 146 -13.42 -3.24 8.23
CA TRP A 146 -14.75 -3.11 7.62
C TRP A 146 -15.17 -4.47 7.08
N LYS A 147 -16.39 -4.89 7.41
CA LYS A 147 -16.98 -6.09 6.83
C LYS A 147 -17.66 -5.75 5.51
N MET A 148 -17.56 -6.65 4.55
CA MET A 148 -18.18 -6.53 3.24
C MET A 148 -18.87 -7.87 2.90
N PRO A 149 -19.83 -7.91 1.96
CA PRO A 149 -20.51 -9.14 1.59
C PRO A 149 -19.59 -10.24 1.03
N ASN A 150 -18.46 -9.84 0.46
CA ASN A 150 -17.47 -10.67 -0.23
C ASN A 150 -16.18 -10.88 0.59
N GLY A 151 -16.06 -10.29 1.79
CA GLY A 151 -14.81 -10.27 2.52
C GLY A 151 -14.72 -9.22 3.61
N GLN A 152 -13.51 -8.81 3.93
CA GLN A 152 -13.25 -7.74 4.87
C GLN A 152 -12.05 -6.92 4.42
N VAL A 153 -12.07 -5.63 4.74
CA VAL A 153 -10.93 -4.73 4.54
C VAL A 153 -10.34 -4.40 5.90
N GLU A 154 -9.03 -4.52 6.00
CA GLU A 154 -8.23 -4.23 7.18
C GLU A 154 -7.24 -3.11 6.87
N PHE A 155 -7.08 -2.23 7.83
CA PHE A 155 -6.22 -1.06 7.72
C PHE A 155 -5.60 -0.76 9.07
N ASP A 156 -4.27 -0.66 9.14
CA ASP A 156 -3.60 -0.30 10.38
C ASP A 156 -3.85 1.19 10.69
N ARG A 157 -4.28 1.51 11.92
CA ARG A 157 -4.51 2.89 12.37
C ARG A 157 -3.25 3.55 12.93
N SER A 158 -2.20 2.77 13.17
CA SER A 158 -0.97 3.23 13.82
C SER A 158 -0.39 4.41 13.05
N ARG A 159 -0.04 5.49 13.76
CA ARG A 159 0.56 6.67 13.15
C ARG A 159 2.07 6.59 13.19
N SER A 160 2.71 6.74 12.04
CA SER A 160 4.15 6.92 11.98
C SER A 160 4.52 8.39 11.90
N TRP A 161 5.60 8.77 12.57
CA TRP A 161 6.26 10.06 12.35
C TRP A 161 7.17 10.03 11.12
N ASN A 162 7.48 8.84 10.58
CA ASN A 162 8.24 8.68 9.35
C ASN A 162 7.28 8.70 8.15
N PRO A 163 7.31 9.76 7.29
CA PRO A 163 6.43 9.86 6.13
C PRO A 163 6.73 8.79 5.07
N LEU A 164 7.91 8.14 5.14
CA LEU A 164 8.34 7.06 4.27
C LEU A 164 7.99 5.67 4.81
N GLN A 165 7.32 5.59 5.96
CA GLN A 165 6.73 4.34 6.41
C GLN A 165 5.52 4.00 5.54
N TRP A 166 5.40 2.74 5.16
CA TRP A 166 4.26 2.25 4.40
C TRP A 166 3.21 1.68 5.34
N ASN A 167 1.97 1.76 4.89
CA ASN A 167 0.84 1.06 5.45
C ASN A 167 0.25 0.14 4.37
N VAL A 168 -0.57 -0.82 4.79
CA VAL A 168 -1.19 -1.80 3.93
C VAL A 168 -2.69 -1.70 4.08
N ILE A 169 -3.37 -1.55 2.96
CA ILE A 169 -4.80 -1.85 2.84
C ILE A 169 -4.88 -3.31 2.48
N LEU A 170 -5.47 -4.14 3.35
CA LEU A 170 -5.59 -5.58 3.14
C LEU A 170 -7.06 -5.95 2.98
N TRP A 171 -7.44 -6.39 1.80
CA TRP A 171 -8.68 -7.13 1.61
C TRP A 171 -8.43 -8.61 1.82
N THR A 172 -9.30 -9.26 2.58
CA THR A 172 -9.29 -10.71 2.81
C THR A 172 -10.65 -11.28 2.45
N ALA A 173 -10.65 -12.34 1.65
CA ALA A 173 -11.85 -13.07 1.29
C ALA A 173 -12.57 -13.59 2.55
N GLN A 174 -13.90 -13.60 2.52
CA GLN A 174 -14.66 -14.25 3.57
C GLN A 174 -14.57 -15.76 3.35
N ASN A 175 -13.83 -16.48 4.19
CA ASN A 175 -13.77 -17.94 4.11
C ASN A 175 -15.19 -18.51 4.08
N SER A 176 -15.62 -19.00 2.92
CA SER A 176 -16.78 -19.87 2.82
C SER A 176 -16.40 -21.18 3.52
N LYS A 177 -16.94 -21.39 4.73
CA LYS A 177 -16.95 -22.72 5.33
C LYS A 177 -17.80 -23.66 4.51
#